data_AF-A0A7S2V171-F1
#
_entry.id   AF-A0A7S2V171-F1
#
_cell.length_a   1.000
_cell.length_b   1.000
_cell.length_c   1.000
_cell.angle_alpha   90.00
_cell.angle_beta   90.00
_cell.angle_gamma   90.00
#
_symmetry.space_group_name_H-M   'P 1'
#
loop_
_entity.id
_entity.type
_entity.pdbx_description
1 polymer ?
#
loop_
_entity_poly.entity_id
_entity_poly.type
_entity_poly.pdbx_seq_one_letter_code
_entity_poly.pdbx_strand_id
1 'polypeptide(L)'
;MEAKYKEDDEFVDAKSESKTGAKSIGAKDSDSRPIVEKVQQYFYEDDDFAKIFEDFVAEHAHIVDLDTEENRLEYTELYQQFQALYEKHLEAFIVEQGSSVMEFYQQLKKATDEDQTSAIALFGQILTATCDFDIFMLMMKEAREKEVEAGHK
;
A
#
# COMPACT_ATOMS: atom_id res chain seq x y z
N MET A 1 28.35 -67.27 -6.51
CA MET A 1 27.06 -67.67 -5.87
C MET A 1 26.60 -66.46 -5.09
N GLU A 2 25.99 -65.42 -5.64
CA GLU A 2 24.98 -65.28 -6.69
C GLU A 2 23.68 -66.08 -6.50
N ALA A 3 22.60 -65.29 -6.49
CA ALA A 3 21.18 -65.57 -6.63
C ALA A 3 20.43 -66.25 -5.46
N LYS A 4 19.49 -65.50 -4.87
CA LYS A 4 18.07 -65.74 -5.16
C LYS A 4 17.18 -64.53 -4.84
N TYR A 5 16.57 -64.03 -5.91
CA TYR A 5 15.42 -63.15 -5.99
C TYR A 5 14.12 -63.84 -5.54
N LYS A 6 13.14 -63.01 -5.15
CA LYS A 6 11.71 -63.02 -5.56
C LYS A 6 11.07 -61.75 -4.94
N GLU A 7 10.83 -60.67 -5.68
CA GLU A 7 9.69 -60.40 -6.60
C GLU A 7 8.33 -60.71 -5.97
N ASP A 8 7.48 -59.68 -5.78
CA ASP A 8 6.25 -59.51 -6.57
C ASP A 8 5.51 -58.17 -6.26
N ASP A 9 4.91 -57.64 -7.33
CA ASP A 9 3.84 -56.64 -7.50
C ASP A 9 4.07 -55.13 -7.21
N GLU A 10 4.28 -54.26 -8.22
CA GLU A 10 3.31 -53.65 -9.19
C GLU A 10 2.27 -52.71 -8.53
N PHE A 11 2.49 -51.39 -8.57
CA PHE A 11 1.94 -50.40 -9.53
C PHE A 11 0.49 -49.91 -9.25
N VAL A 12 0.44 -48.66 -8.75
CA VAL A 12 -0.47 -47.52 -9.04
C VAL A 12 -1.92 -47.81 -9.48
N ASP A 13 -2.90 -47.27 -8.75
CA ASP A 13 -3.99 -46.53 -9.40
C ASP A 13 -4.71 -45.52 -8.48
N ALA A 14 -5.14 -44.43 -9.09
CA ALA A 14 -5.66 -43.21 -8.48
C ALA A 14 -7.17 -43.29 -8.18
N LYS A 15 -7.63 -42.57 -7.14
CA LYS A 15 -8.95 -41.91 -7.23
C LYS A 15 -9.14 -40.69 -6.32
N SER A 16 -9.53 -39.62 -7.01
CA SER A 16 -10.08 -38.34 -6.56
C SER A 16 -11.46 -38.49 -5.91
N GLU A 17 -11.81 -37.51 -5.04
CA GLU A 17 -13.12 -36.90 -4.70
C GLU A 17 -13.23 -36.65 -3.18
N SER A 18 -13.09 -35.42 -2.65
CA SER A 18 -13.99 -34.24 -2.67
C SER A 18 -15.20 -34.31 -1.73
N LYS A 19 -15.28 -33.28 -0.84
CA LYS A 19 -16.42 -32.76 -0.04
C LYS A 19 -16.77 -33.59 1.23
N THR A 20 -17.10 -33.01 2.40
CA THR A 20 -17.75 -31.71 2.69
C THR A 20 -17.64 -31.39 4.19
N GLY A 21 -17.36 -30.13 4.52
CA GLY A 21 -18.04 -29.32 5.55
C GLY A 21 -18.20 -29.84 6.98
N ALA A 22 -17.41 -29.27 7.90
CA ALA A 22 -17.88 -28.96 9.25
C ALA A 22 -17.52 -27.50 9.58
N LYS A 23 -18.58 -26.71 9.74
CA LYS A 23 -18.63 -25.28 10.06
C LYS A 23 -18.24 -25.05 11.54
N SER A 24 -17.28 -24.16 11.79
CA SER A 24 -17.03 -23.54 13.10
C SER A 24 -16.74 -22.05 12.82
N ILE A 25 -17.75 -21.16 12.81
CA ILE A 25 -18.19 -20.30 13.91
C ILE A 25 -17.02 -19.70 14.72
N GLY A 26 -16.65 -18.47 14.36
CA GLY A 26 -16.22 -17.42 15.30
C GLY A 26 -14.84 -17.54 15.92
N ALA A 27 -13.82 -17.12 15.18
CA ALA A 27 -12.64 -16.48 15.77
C ALA A 27 -12.55 -15.08 15.16
N LYS A 28 -12.34 -14.05 15.98
CA LYS A 28 -11.69 -12.83 15.47
C LYS A 28 -10.37 -13.33 14.90
N ASP A 29 -10.19 -13.26 13.59
CA ASP A 29 -8.88 -13.46 12.98
C ASP A 29 -7.97 -12.42 13.62
N SER A 30 -7.15 -12.85 14.57
CA SER A 30 -5.96 -12.13 14.97
C SER A 30 -5.05 -12.20 13.76
N ASP A 31 -5.31 -11.35 12.77
CA ASP A 31 -4.50 -11.21 11.56
C ASP A 31 -3.06 -11.02 12.03
N SER A 32 -2.29 -12.11 11.96
CA SER A 32 -0.95 -12.21 12.57
C SER A 32 0.13 -11.70 11.62
N ARG A 33 -0.27 -11.06 10.52
CA ARG A 33 0.67 -10.49 9.57
C ARG A 33 1.42 -9.31 10.20
N PRO A 34 2.69 -9.11 9.80
CA PRO A 34 3.46 -7.92 10.16
C PRO A 34 2.68 -6.64 9.88
N ILE A 35 2.85 -5.61 10.72
CA ILE A 35 2.16 -4.32 10.51
C ILE A 35 2.52 -3.72 9.15
N VAL A 36 3.75 -3.95 8.68
CA VAL A 36 4.20 -3.46 7.36
C VAL A 36 3.39 -4.05 6.21
N GLU A 37 3.00 -5.34 6.28
CA GLU A 37 2.16 -5.97 5.26
C GLU A 37 0.73 -5.45 5.30
N LYS A 38 0.20 -5.20 6.52
CA LYS A 38 -1.14 -4.63 6.70
C LYS A 38 -1.22 -3.21 6.15
N VAL A 39 -0.22 -2.40 6.45
CA VAL A 39 -0.12 -1.02 5.96
C VAL A 39 0.09 -1.00 4.45
N GLN A 40 0.91 -1.91 3.92
CA GLN A 40 1.07 -2.08 2.47
C GLN A 40 -0.25 -2.43 1.79
N GLN A 41 -1.01 -3.36 2.35
CA GLN A 41 -2.33 -3.72 1.80
C GLN A 41 -3.28 -2.53 1.85
N TYR A 42 -3.39 -1.85 3.00
CA TYR A 42 -4.22 -0.66 3.16
C TYR A 42 -3.87 0.42 2.13
N PHE A 43 -2.58 0.70 1.94
CA PHE A 43 -2.11 1.72 1.01
C PHE A 43 -2.51 1.46 -0.45
N TYR A 44 -2.60 0.19 -0.88
CA TYR A 44 -2.95 -0.15 -2.27
C TYR A 44 -4.41 -0.52 -2.50
N GLU A 45 -5.09 -1.05 -1.48
CA GLU A 45 -6.44 -1.61 -1.62
C GLU A 45 -7.55 -0.73 -1.02
N ASP A 46 -7.21 0.27 -0.21
CA ASP A 46 -8.20 1.16 0.40
C ASP A 46 -8.51 2.35 -0.53
N ASP A 47 -9.59 2.23 -1.29
CA ASP A 47 -10.06 3.30 -2.19
C ASP A 47 -10.38 4.60 -1.42
N ASP A 48 -10.84 4.50 -0.17
CA ASP A 48 -11.16 5.65 0.67
C ASP A 48 -9.90 6.44 1.05
N PHE A 49 -8.78 5.76 1.35
CA PHE A 49 -7.48 6.39 1.60
C PHE A 49 -7.04 7.23 0.40
N ALA A 50 -7.04 6.67 -0.81
CA ALA A 50 -6.68 7.40 -2.02
C ALA A 50 -7.61 8.60 -2.26
N LYS A 51 -8.92 8.39 -2.09
CA LYS A 51 -9.94 9.42 -2.32
C LYS A 51 -9.75 10.66 -1.43
N ILE A 52 -9.31 10.49 -0.19
CA ILE A 52 -9.05 11.62 0.71
C ILE A 52 -8.02 12.60 0.11
N PHE A 53 -6.98 12.08 -0.54
CA PHE A 53 -5.95 12.90 -1.18
C PHE A 53 -6.43 13.49 -2.51
N GLU A 54 -7.19 12.72 -3.30
CA GLU A 54 -7.80 13.23 -4.53
C GLU A 54 -8.75 14.40 -4.25
N ASP A 55 -9.59 14.29 -3.22
CA ASP A 55 -10.48 15.36 -2.79
C ASP A 55 -9.67 16.60 -2.35
N PHE A 56 -8.64 16.40 -1.52
CA PHE A 56 -7.76 17.50 -1.09
C PHE A 56 -7.12 18.23 -2.27
N VAL A 57 -6.60 17.48 -3.24
CA VAL A 57 -5.98 18.03 -4.45
C VAL A 57 -7.02 18.77 -5.29
N ALA A 58 -8.20 18.18 -5.53
CA ALA A 58 -9.26 18.80 -6.32
C ALA A 58 -9.75 20.12 -5.71
N GLU A 59 -9.84 20.21 -4.38
CA GLU A 59 -10.26 21.43 -3.68
C GLU A 59 -9.22 22.55 -3.79
N HIS A 60 -7.93 22.23 -3.85
CA HIS A 60 -6.85 23.23 -3.79
C HIS A 60 -6.13 23.47 -5.11
N ALA A 61 -6.31 22.62 -6.13
CA ALA A 61 -5.62 22.72 -7.42
C ALA A 61 -5.82 24.08 -8.12
N HIS A 62 -6.93 24.77 -7.85
CA HIS A 62 -7.25 26.07 -8.45
C HIS A 62 -6.20 27.17 -8.20
N ILE A 63 -5.40 27.06 -7.13
CA ILE A 63 -4.34 28.02 -6.84
C ILE A 63 -3.08 27.81 -7.67
N VAL A 64 -2.95 26.65 -8.33
CA VAL A 64 -1.80 26.33 -9.16
C VAL A 64 -1.84 27.13 -10.45
N ASP A 65 -0.76 27.87 -10.64
CA ASP A 65 -0.47 28.58 -11.87
C ASP A 65 0.19 27.64 -12.89
N LEU A 66 -0.50 27.38 -14.01
CA LEU A 66 -0.02 26.51 -15.08
C LEU A 66 0.86 27.26 -16.10
N ASP A 67 0.88 28.60 -16.06
CA ASP A 67 1.64 29.42 -17.02
C ASP A 67 3.10 29.61 -16.59
N THR A 68 3.48 29.14 -15.40
CA THR A 68 4.83 29.25 -14.84
C THR A 68 5.30 27.93 -14.23
N GLU A 69 6.60 27.68 -14.35
CA GLU A 69 7.27 26.58 -13.64
C GLU A 69 7.70 26.97 -12.22
N GLU A 70 7.55 28.23 -11.82
CA GLU A 70 7.94 28.75 -10.51
C GLU A 70 6.96 28.32 -9.41
N ASN A 71 7.48 27.67 -8.35
CA ASN A 71 6.69 27.28 -7.18
C ASN A 71 6.52 28.46 -6.21
N ARG A 72 5.26 28.79 -5.90
CA ARG A 72 4.92 29.85 -4.94
C ARG A 72 5.06 29.35 -3.50
N LEU A 73 5.32 30.26 -2.56
CA LEU A 73 5.43 29.94 -1.13
C LEU A 73 4.15 29.27 -0.58
N GLU A 74 2.99 29.70 -1.08
CA GLU A 74 1.67 29.14 -0.73
C GLU A 74 1.58 27.63 -1.00
N TYR A 75 2.33 27.13 -2.00
CA TYR A 75 2.37 25.69 -2.32
C TYR A 75 3.07 24.89 -1.23
N THR A 76 4.06 25.49 -0.56
CA THR A 76 4.73 24.86 0.59
C THR A 76 3.80 24.74 1.78
N GLU A 77 2.95 25.74 2.03
CA GLU A 77 1.96 25.69 3.12
C GLU A 77 0.87 24.65 2.87
N LEU A 78 0.41 24.50 1.63
CA LEU A 78 -0.50 23.41 1.27
C LEU A 78 0.16 22.04 1.36
N TYR A 79 1.41 21.92 0.92
CA TYR A 79 2.15 20.68 1.04
C TYR A 79 2.29 20.22 2.49
N GLN A 80 2.54 21.14 3.43
CA GLN A 80 2.57 20.79 4.86
C GLN A 80 1.21 20.27 5.36
N GLN A 81 0.10 20.82 4.87
CA GLN A 81 -1.24 20.33 5.19
C GLN A 81 -1.49 18.95 4.58
N PHE A 82 -1.05 18.73 3.34
CA PHE A 82 -1.10 17.43 2.68
C PHE A 82 -0.30 16.37 3.45
N GLN A 83 0.93 16.69 3.86
CA GLN A 83 1.76 15.80 4.67
C GLN A 83 1.10 15.46 6.00
N ALA A 84 0.55 16.45 6.71
CA ALA A 84 -0.14 16.22 7.97
C ALA A 84 -1.39 15.34 7.80
N LEU A 85 -2.12 15.49 6.68
CA LEU A 85 -3.26 14.62 6.35
C LEU A 85 -2.79 13.18 6.11
N TYR A 86 -1.73 13.02 5.31
CA TYR A 86 -1.13 11.72 5.00
C TYR A 86 -0.67 10.98 6.25
N GLU A 87 0.15 11.63 7.08
CA GLU A 87 0.66 11.07 8.33
C GLU A 87 -0.48 10.70 9.29
N LYS A 88 -1.49 11.56 9.42
CA LYS A 88 -2.64 11.32 10.30
C LYS A 88 -3.42 10.07 9.91
N HIS A 89 -3.70 9.88 8.61
CA HIS A 89 -4.46 8.71 8.15
C HIS A 89 -3.64 7.42 8.28
N LEU A 90 -2.35 7.47 7.95
CA LEU A 90 -1.46 6.33 8.11
C LEU A 90 -1.28 5.94 9.58
N GLU A 91 -1.08 6.92 10.47
CA GLU A 91 -1.00 6.71 11.92
C GLU A 91 -2.29 6.13 12.49
N ALA A 92 -3.45 6.68 12.10
CA ALA A 92 -4.74 6.19 12.55
C ALA A 92 -4.94 4.71 12.21
N PHE A 93 -4.61 4.31 10.97
CA PHE A 93 -4.66 2.91 10.57
C PHE A 93 -3.69 2.03 11.39
N ILE A 94 -2.44 2.47 11.57
CA ILE A 94 -1.43 1.71 12.34
C ILE A 94 -1.90 1.48 13.79
N VAL A 95 -2.46 2.51 14.42
CA VAL A 95 -2.99 2.44 15.79
C VAL A 95 -4.23 1.55 15.86
N GLU A 96 -5.11 1.58 14.85
CA GLU A 96 -6.28 0.70 14.76
C GLU A 96 -5.87 -0.79 14.68
N GLN A 97 -4.75 -1.08 14.01
CA GLN A 97 -4.15 -2.42 13.95
C GLN A 97 -3.46 -2.84 15.26
N GLY A 98 -3.43 -1.97 16.28
CA GLY A 98 -2.84 -2.25 17.59
C GLY A 98 -1.32 -2.14 17.64
N SER A 99 -0.72 -1.39 16.71
CA SER A 99 0.72 -1.13 16.68
C SER A 99 1.01 0.37 16.77
N SER A 100 2.28 0.75 16.72
CA SER A 100 2.74 2.14 16.73
C SER A 100 3.51 2.47 15.46
N VAL A 101 3.52 3.76 15.11
CA VAL A 101 4.29 4.28 13.97
C VAL A 101 5.78 3.90 14.09
N MET A 102 6.32 3.90 15.31
CA MET A 102 7.70 3.48 15.56
C MET A 102 7.94 2.00 15.24
N GLU A 103 7.04 1.10 15.62
CA GLU A 103 7.14 -0.33 15.29
C GLU A 103 7.03 -0.57 13.78
N PHE A 104 6.12 0.16 13.10
CA PHE A 104 6.02 0.13 11.65
C PHE A 104 7.35 0.52 10.99
N TYR A 105 7.93 1.67 11.37
CA TYR A 105 9.23 2.10 10.82
C TYR A 105 10.36 1.12 11.13
N GLN A 106 10.38 0.51 12.31
CA GLN A 106 11.37 -0.51 12.65
C GLN A 106 11.27 -1.74 11.75
N GLN A 107 10.05 -2.23 11.50
CA GLN A 107 9.82 -3.37 10.61
C GLN A 107 10.16 -3.03 9.16
N LEU A 108 9.74 -1.86 8.68
CA LEU A 108 10.04 -1.37 7.33
C LEU A 108 11.55 -1.22 7.11
N LYS A 109 12.24 -0.58 8.06
CA LYS A 109 13.69 -0.40 8.02
C LYS A 109 14.43 -1.74 8.04
N LYS A 110 14.04 -2.64 8.95
CA LYS A 110 14.65 -3.98 9.05
C LYS A 110 14.52 -4.74 7.74
N ALA A 111 13.33 -4.76 7.14
CA ALA A 111 13.09 -5.44 5.86
C ALA A 111 13.92 -4.83 4.72
N THR A 112 14.07 -3.50 4.72
CA THR A 112 14.87 -2.77 3.73
C THR A 112 16.38 -3.05 3.88
N ASP A 113 16.87 -3.10 5.12
CA ASP A 113 18.28 -3.40 5.42
C ASP A 113 18.64 -4.86 5.11
N GLU A 114 17.68 -5.79 5.26
CA GLU A 114 17.85 -7.22 4.94
C GLU A 114 17.82 -7.50 3.43
N ASP A 115 16.89 -6.89 2.68
CA ASP A 115 16.78 -7.01 1.23
C ASP A 115 16.22 -5.73 0.59
N GLN A 116 17.12 -4.96 -0.01
CA GLN A 116 16.80 -3.69 -0.68
C GLN A 116 15.96 -3.85 -1.96
N THR A 117 15.86 -5.07 -2.49
CA THR A 117 15.04 -5.38 -3.67
C THR A 117 13.72 -6.06 -3.34
N SER A 118 13.45 -6.27 -2.04
CA SER A 118 12.20 -6.87 -1.57
C SER A 118 11.00 -5.98 -1.90
N ALA A 119 9.82 -6.60 -1.96
CA ALA A 119 8.57 -5.86 -2.14
C ALA A 119 8.32 -4.83 -1.03
N ILE A 120 8.79 -5.11 0.20
CA ILE A 120 8.67 -4.20 1.34
C ILE A 120 9.63 -3.01 1.21
N ALA A 121 10.85 -3.23 0.73
CA ALA A 121 11.79 -2.13 0.45
C ALA A 121 11.23 -1.20 -0.64
N LEU A 122 10.69 -1.77 -1.73
CA LEU A 122 10.01 -1.02 -2.77
C LEU A 122 8.80 -0.27 -2.21
N PHE A 123 8.01 -0.91 -1.35
CA PHE A 123 6.88 -0.24 -0.69
C PHE A 123 7.34 0.95 0.15
N GLY A 124 8.43 0.85 0.91
CA GLY A 124 8.97 1.99 1.67
C GLY A 124 9.40 3.15 0.79
N GLN A 125 9.97 2.86 -0.38
CA GLN A 125 10.32 3.89 -1.38
C GLN A 125 9.07 4.57 -1.94
N ILE A 126 8.04 3.79 -2.29
CA ILE A 126 6.77 4.31 -2.79
C ILE A 126 6.08 5.17 -1.71
N LEU A 127 5.99 4.66 -0.47
CA LEU A 127 5.40 5.36 0.65
C LEU A 127 6.03 6.74 0.90
N THR A 128 7.36 6.82 0.75
CA THR A 128 8.11 8.08 0.87
C THR A 128 7.85 8.98 -0.33
N ALA A 129 7.94 8.44 -1.54
CA ALA A 129 7.72 9.20 -2.77
C ALA A 129 6.31 9.79 -2.86
N THR A 130 5.29 9.07 -2.40
CA THR A 130 3.89 9.55 -2.41
C THR A 130 3.70 10.81 -1.57
N CYS A 131 4.52 11.03 -0.54
CA CYS A 131 4.48 12.23 0.28
C CYS A 131 5.57 13.26 -0.08
N ASP A 132 6.29 13.09 -1.19
CA ASP A 132 7.29 14.06 -1.66
C ASP A 132 6.64 15.28 -2.35
N PHE A 133 7.29 16.44 -2.22
CA PHE A 133 6.80 17.70 -2.77
C PHE A 133 6.59 17.66 -4.29
N ASP A 134 7.49 17.02 -5.03
CA ASP A 134 7.40 16.95 -6.49
C ASP A 134 6.19 16.12 -6.95
N ILE A 135 5.90 15.03 -6.25
CA ILE A 135 4.73 14.19 -6.52
C ILE A 135 3.44 14.92 -6.13
N PHE A 136 3.43 15.62 -5.00
CA PHE A 136 2.33 16.50 -4.62
C PHE A 136 2.05 17.57 -5.68
N MET A 137 3.08 18.28 -6.15
CA MET A 137 2.94 19.31 -7.18
C MET A 137 2.49 18.74 -8.52
N LEU A 138 2.96 17.53 -8.87
CA LEU A 138 2.48 16.82 -10.06
C LEU A 138 0.97 16.59 -9.99
N MET A 139 0.47 16.03 -8.88
CA MET A 139 -0.97 15.79 -8.69
C MET A 139 -1.79 17.09 -8.76
N MET A 140 -1.30 18.16 -8.13
CA MET A 140 -1.96 19.46 -8.12
C MET A 140 -2.04 20.09 -9.52
N LYS A 141 -0.98 19.95 -10.34
CA LYS A 141 -0.96 20.40 -11.73
C LYS A 141 -1.93 19.59 -12.58
N GLU A 142 -1.90 18.26 -12.50
CA GLU A 142 -2.80 17.39 -13.27
C GLU A 142 -4.28 17.66 -12.95
N ALA A 143 -4.61 17.87 -11.67
CA ALA A 143 -5.97 18.22 -11.27
C ALA A 143 -6.40 19.59 -11.82
N ARG A 144 -5.48 20.57 -11.81
CA ARG A 144 -5.73 21.90 -12.37
C ARG A 144 -5.95 21.85 -13.88
N GLU A 145 -5.13 21.08 -14.60
CA GLU A 145 -5.28 20.88 -16.05
C GLU A 145 -6.66 20.29 -16.38
N LYS A 146 -7.07 19.24 -15.67
CA LYS A 146 -8.40 18.60 -15.85
C LYS A 146 -9.55 19.58 -15.58
N GLU A 147 -9.44 20.42 -14.55
CA GLU A 147 -10.44 21.45 -14.24
C GLU A 147 -10.59 22.45 -15.40
N VAL A 148 -9.46 22.92 -15.95
CA VAL A 148 -9.43 23.87 -17.07
C VAL A 148 -10.00 23.23 -18.34
N GLU A 149 -9.66 21.98 -18.64
CA GLU A 149 -10.22 21.25 -19.78
C GLU A 149 -11.73 21.04 -19.67
N ALA A 150 -12.24 20.75 -18.46
CA ALA A 150 -13.66 20.56 -18.20
C ALA A 150 -14.46 21.88 -18.33
N GLY A 151 -13.87 23.01 -17.95
CA GLY A 151 -14.48 24.34 -18.10
C GLY A 151 -14.54 24.89 -19.53
N HIS A 152 -13.81 24.29 -20.47
CA HIS A 152 -13.80 24.68 -21.89
C HIS A 152 -14.82 23.91 -22.76
N LYS A 153 -15.65 23.04 -22.16
CA LYS A 153 -16.75 22.32 -22.84
C LYS A 153 -18.11 22.91 -22.52
#